data_AF-A0A7J9BX09-F1
#
_entry.id   AF-A0A7J9BX09-F1
#
_cell.length_a   1.000
_cell.length_b   1.000
_cell.length_c   1.000
_cell.angle_alpha   90.00
_cell.angle_beta   90.00
_cell.angle_gamma   90.00
#
_symmetry.space_group_name_H-M   'P 1'
#
loop_
_entity.id
_entity.type
_entity.pdbx_description
1 polymer ?
#
loop_
_entity_poly.entity_id
_entity_poly.type
_entity_poly.pdbx_seq_one_letter_code
_entity_poly.pdbx_strand_id
1 'polypeptide(L)' 'MKVIIKSADMKEEQQKEAVNIAISAFENNNVEKDVAERIKKEFDKRHGPTWHCIIGRNFGNPIFNLIYKFQFQY' A
#
# COMPACT_ATOMS: atom_id res chain seq x y z
N MET A 1 3.52 -2.87 -14.08
CA MET A 1 3.20 -1.93 -12.98
C MET A 1 4.37 -1.92 -12.00
N LYS A 2 4.91 -0.76 -11.61
CA LYS A 2 6.01 -0.68 -10.64
C LYS A 2 5.50 0.00 -9.36
N VAL A 3 5.68 -0.66 -8.23
CA VAL A 3 5.33 -0.18 -6.89
C VAL A 3 6.58 0.35 -6.20
N ILE A 4 6.51 1.54 -5.62
CA ILE A 4 7.60 2.12 -4.83
C ILE A 4 7.10 2.50 -3.45
N ILE A 5 7.80 2.01 -2.43
CA ILE A 5 7.63 2.44 -1.04
C ILE A 5 8.49 3.68 -0.82
N LYS A 6 7.88 4.79 -0.41
CA LYS A 6 8.63 6.02 -0.07
C LYS A 6 9.04 6.04 1.39
N SER A 7 8.20 5.51 2.26
CA SER A 7 8.43 5.46 3.70
C SER A 7 7.51 4.39 4.29
N ALA A 8 8.08 3.53 5.14
CA ALA A 8 7.35 2.51 5.86
C ALA A 8 8.01 2.29 7.22
N ASP A 9 7.19 2.28 8.27
CA ASP A 9 7.60 1.95 9.64
C ASP A 9 7.16 0.52 9.99
N MET A 10 7.65 -0.44 9.20
CA MET A 10 7.32 -1.86 9.34
C MET A 10 8.46 -2.74 8.82
N LYS A 11 8.48 -4.02 9.21
CA LYS A 11 9.53 -4.97 8.78
C LYS A 11 9.51 -5.18 7.27
N GLU A 12 10.66 -5.51 6.67
CA GLU A 12 10.75 -5.75 5.22
C GLU A 12 9.79 -6.82 4.70
N GLU A 13 9.51 -7.85 5.50
CA GLU A 13 8.54 -8.89 5.16
C GLU A 13 7.12 -8.32 5.02
N GLN A 14 6.71 -7.47 5.95
CA GLN A 14 5.43 -6.76 5.91
C GLN A 14 5.40 -5.78 4.73
N GLN A 15 6.51 -5.12 4.42
CA GLN A 15 6.60 -4.26 3.23
C GLN A 15 6.37 -5.06 1.94
N LYS A 16 6.99 -6.24 1.80
CA LYS A 16 6.77 -7.13 0.65
C LYS A 16 5.31 -7.61 0.57
N GLU A 17 4.73 -7.96 1.71
CA GLU A 17 3.32 -8.35 1.80
C GLU A 17 2.38 -7.22 1.35
N ALA A 18 2.62 -5.99 1.81
CA ALA A 18 1.87 -4.80 1.40
C ALA A 18 1.93 -4.56 -0.12
N VAL A 19 3.12 -4.73 -0.71
CA VAL A 19 3.31 -4.61 -2.17
C VAL A 19 2.54 -5.70 -2.92
N ASN A 20 2.55 -6.94 -2.45
CA ASN A 20 1.80 -8.02 -3.09
C ASN A 20 0.29 -7.80 -3.02
N ILE A 21 -0.22 -7.38 -1.86
CA ILE A 21 -1.65 -7.04 -1.70
C ILE A 21 -2.02 -5.86 -2.60
N ALA A 22 -1.17 -4.84 -2.67
CA ALA A 22 -1.35 -3.72 -3.58
C ALA A 22 -1.45 -4.18 -5.04
N ILE A 23 -0.49 -4.99 -5.52
CA ILE A 23 -0.49 -5.51 -6.90
C ILE A 23 -1.80 -6.25 -7.18
N SER A 24 -2.18 -7.19 -6.32
CA SER A 24 -3.42 -7.97 -6.47
C SER A 24 -4.68 -7.10 -6.42
N ALA A 25 -4.69 -6.06 -5.57
CA ALA A 25 -5.80 -5.12 -5.49
C ALA A 25 -5.90 -4.26 -6.76
N PHE A 26 -4.77 -3.86 -7.37
CA PHE A 26 -4.75 -3.11 -8.63
C PHE A 26 -5.15 -3.94 -9.85
N GLU A 27 -4.97 -5.27 -9.81
CA GLU A 27 -5.48 -6.15 -10.86
C GLU A 27 -7.02 -6.22 -10.88
N ASN A 28 -7.65 -6.00 -9.72
CA ASN A 28 -9.11 -6.11 -9.55
C ASN A 28 -9.82 -4.75 -9.42
N ASN A 29 -9.11 -3.68 -9.07
CA ASN A 29 -9.66 -2.35 -8.80
C ASN A 29 -8.82 -1.26 -9.51
N ASN A 30 -9.50 -0.38 -10.24
CA ASN A 30 -8.86 0.78 -10.90
C ASN A 30 -8.86 2.06 -10.04
N VAL A 31 -9.32 1.98 -8.79
CA VAL A 31 -9.49 3.13 -7.90
C VAL A 31 -8.52 3.01 -6.72
N GLU A 32 -7.63 4.00 -6.56
CA GLU A 32 -6.56 3.99 -5.55
C GLU A 32 -7.10 3.93 -4.12
N LYS A 33 -8.26 4.55 -3.88
CA LYS A 33 -8.94 4.52 -2.59
C LYS A 33 -9.29 3.09 -2.16
N ASP A 34 -9.82 2.29 -3.08
CA ASP A 34 -10.20 0.92 -2.80
C ASP A 34 -8.98 0.05 -2.49
N VAL A 35 -7.87 0.31 -3.19
CA VAL A 35 -6.62 -0.40 -2.92
C VAL A 35 -6.09 -0.03 -1.53
N ALA A 36 -6.15 1.24 -1.14
CA ALA A 36 -5.72 1.68 0.19
C ALA A 36 -6.56 1.02 1.29
N GLU A 37 -7.88 0.97 1.08
CA GLU A 37 -8.81 0.33 2.01
C GLU A 37 -8.58 -1.18 2.10
N ARG A 38 -8.29 -1.84 0.99
CA ARG A 38 -8.01 -3.28 0.96
C ARG A 38 -6.73 -3.63 1.69
N ILE A 39 -5.65 -2.87 1.47
CA ILE A 39 -4.39 -3.08 2.20
C ILE A 39 -4.62 -2.84 3.70
N LYS A 40 -5.31 -1.76 4.07
CA LYS A 40 -5.64 -1.48 5.47
C LYS A 40 -6.40 -2.64 6.12
N LYS A 41 -7.47 -3.13 5.49
CA LYS A 41 -8.28 -4.24 6.02
C LYS A 41 -7.47 -5.51 6.21
N GLU A 42 -6.61 -5.85 5.25
CA GLU A 42 -5.80 -7.06 5.33
C GLU A 42 -4.72 -6.95 6.42
N PHE A 43 -4.12 -5.77 6.56
CA PHE A 43 -3.12 -5.50 7.61
C PHE A 43 -3.73 -5.42 9.00
N ASP A 44 -4.86 -4.73 9.17
CA ASP A 44 -5.59 -4.69 10.44
C ASP A 44 -5.95 -6.12 10.91
N LYS A 45 -6.31 -7.02 9.97
CA LYS A 45 -6.67 -8.40 10.26
C LYS A 45 -5.46 -9.28 10.64
N ARG A 46 -4.33 -9.13 9.95
CA ARG A 46 -3.14 -9.98 10.13
C ARG A 46 -2.22 -9.52 11.25
N HIS A 47 -2.05 -8.21 11.36
CA HIS A 47 -1.04 -7.59 12.24
C HIS A 47 -1.66 -6.76 13.36
N GLY A 48 -2.99 -6.67 13.42
CA GLY A 48 -3.76 -5.91 14.41
C GLY A 48 -3.97 -4.45 14.00
N PRO A 49 -5.09 -3.82 14.41
CA PRO A 49 -5.35 -2.40 14.16
C PRO A 49 -4.45 -1.49 15.02
N THR A 50 -4.19 -0.23 14.64
CA THR A 50 -4.72 0.50 13.47
C THR A 50 -3.62 0.79 12.45
N TRP A 51 -3.85 0.42 11.19
CA TRP A 51 -2.96 0.75 10.08
C TRP A 51 -3.42 1.98 9.29
N HIS A 52 -2.47 2.85 8.96
CA HIS A 52 -2.66 3.96 8.02
C HIS A 52 -1.89 3.71 6.72
N CYS A 53 -2.61 3.67 5.60
CA CYS A 53 -2.06 3.50 4.26
C CYS A 53 -2.46 4.70 3.39
N ILE A 54 -1.46 5.35 2.79
CA ILE A 54 -1.67 6.43 1.82
C ILE A 54 -1.12 5.96 0.47
N ILE A 55 -1.97 6.02 -0.54
CA ILE A 55 -1.65 5.66 -1.92
C ILE A 55 -1.85 6.88 -2.81
N GLY A 56 -0.90 7.14 -3.69
CA GLY A 56 -1.05 8.16 -4.73
C GLY A 56 -0.26 7.83 -5.99
N ARG A 57 -0.71 8.38 -7.11
CA ARG A 57 0.06 8.44 -8.37
C ARG A 57 0.96 9.68 -8.34
N ASN A 58 2.21 9.54 -8.74
CA ASN A 58 3.09 10.70 -8.87
C ASN A 58 2.85 11.38 -10.22
N PHE A 59 2.33 12.61 -10.23
CA PHE A 59 2.00 13.36 -11.45
C PHE A 59 3.23 13.75 -12.30
N GLY A 60 4.45 13.55 -11.81
CA GLY A 60 5.69 13.93 -12.52
C GLY A 60 6.47 12.78 -13.15
N ASN A 61 6.04 11.51 -13.01
CA ASN A 61 6.82 10.40 -13.58
C ASN A 61 5.91 9.20 -13.96
N PRO A 62 5.53 9.04 -15.24
CA PRO A 62 4.57 8.04 -15.69
C PRO A 62 5.06 6.59 -15.56
N ILE A 63 6.33 6.39 -15.24
CA ILE A 63 6.96 5.07 -15.05
C ILE A 63 6.64 4.50 -13.64
N PHE A 64 6.36 5.36 -12.66
CA PHE A 64 6.03 4.95 -11.30
C PHE A 64 4.54 5.14 -11.06
N ASN A 65 3.80 4.05 -11.24
CA ASN A 65 2.36 4.12 -11.10
C ASN A 65 1.96 4.46 -9.65
N LEU A 66 2.66 3.99 -8.62
CA LEU A 66 2.16 4.10 -7.24
C LEU A 66 3.25 4.35 -6.19
N ILE A 67 3.00 5.34 -5.34
CA ILE A 67 3.78 5.68 -4.16
C ILE A 67 2.99 5.33 -2.90
N TYR A 68 3.64 4.62 -1.97
CA TYR A 68 3.06 4.26 -0.67
C TYR A 68 3.79 4.93 0.48
N LYS A 69 2.99 5.41 1.44
CA LYS A 69 3.43 5.68 2.81
C LYS A 69 2.61 4.81 3.76
N PHE A 70 3.30 3.98 4.54
CA PHE A 70 2.67 3.17 5.57
C PHE A 70 3.14 3.62 6.94
N GLN A 71 2.19 3.87 7.84
CA GLN A 71 2.49 4.18 9.23
C GLN A 71 1.68 3.24 10.12
N PHE A 72 2.37 2.55 11.01
CA PHE A 72 1.76 1.86 12.14
C PHE A 72 1.65 2.88 13.28
N GLN A 73 0.46 3.04 13.85
CA GLN A 73 0.24 3.96 14.96
C GLN A 73 -0.19 3.14 16.17
N TYR A 74 0.66 3.11 17.20
CA TYR A 74 0.32 2.60 18.54
C TYR A 74 -0.64 3.56 19.25
#